data_AF-A0A535FRJ7-F1
#
_entry.id   AF-A0A535FRJ7-F1
#
_cell.length_a   1.000
_cell.length_b   1.000
_cell.length_c   1.000
_cell.angle_alpha   90.00
_cell.angle_beta   90.00
_cell.angle_gamma   90.00
#
_symmetry.space_group_name_H-M   'P 1'
#
loop_
_entity.id
_entity.type
_entity.pdbx_description
1 polymer ?
#
loop_
_entity_poly.entity_id
_entity_poly.type
_entity_poly.pdbx_seq_one_letter_code
_entity_poly.pdbx_strand_id
1 'polypeptide(L)'
;MSLDDCMIASFCLIDDTLPSIVKGKRLRSHRHRPKLAESEVITMEVVEAYLLISQDRALYEYYRRHYAHFFPALSQLHRSSFVRQAANWWALKELCWLLGLSVLKEAL
;
A
#
# COMPACT_ATOMS: atom_id res chain seq x y z
N MET A 1 -13.39 10.79 10.00
CA MET A 1 -12.85 10.64 8.63
C MET A 1 -13.55 9.48 7.95
N SER A 2 -13.78 9.56 6.64
CA SER A 2 -14.22 8.40 5.84
C SER A 2 -13.06 7.43 5.56
N LEU A 3 -13.36 6.21 5.12
CA LEU A 3 -12.33 5.26 4.70
C LEU A 3 -11.52 5.77 3.48
N ASP A 4 -12.17 6.55 2.62
CA ASP A 4 -11.55 7.23 1.48
C ASP A 4 -10.54 8.28 1.95
N ASP A 5 -10.92 9.12 2.93
CA ASP A 5 -9.99 10.09 3.52
C ASP A 5 -8.80 9.39 4.19
N CYS A 6 -9.05 8.26 4.85
CA CYS A 6 -8.00 7.45 5.47
C CYS A 6 -7.04 6.85 4.43
N MET A 7 -7.55 6.34 3.30
CA MET A 7 -6.69 5.84 2.21
C MET A 7 -5.87 6.95 1.58
N ILE A 8 -6.48 8.10 1.29
CA ILE A 8 -5.79 9.24 0.70
C ILE A 8 -4.70 9.75 1.65
N ALA A 9 -5.03 9.94 2.93
CA ALA A 9 -4.07 10.41 3.93
C ALA A 9 -2.92 9.41 4.13
N SER A 10 -3.22 8.11 4.17
CA SER A 10 -2.20 7.06 4.26
C SER A 10 -1.30 7.08 3.03
N PHE A 11 -1.88 7.16 1.83
CA PHE A 11 -1.13 7.22 0.57
C PHE A 11 -0.18 8.42 0.54
N CYS A 12 -0.67 9.62 0.84
CA CYS A 12 0.15 10.82 0.86
C CYS A 12 1.31 10.69 1.87
N LEU A 13 1.01 10.25 3.09
CA LEU A 13 2.05 10.06 4.11
C LEU A 13 3.12 9.04 3.67
N ILE A 14 2.69 7.92 3.09
CA ILE A 14 3.59 6.87 2.63
C ILE A 14 4.43 7.38 1.45
N ASP A 15 3.81 8.01 0.46
CA ASP A 15 4.49 8.50 -0.75
C ASP A 15 5.53 9.59 -0.40
N ASP A 16 5.23 10.46 0.57
CA ASP A 16 6.15 11.50 1.04
C ASP A 16 7.30 10.95 1.91
N THR A 17 7.02 9.94 2.74
CA THR A 17 8.01 9.40 3.69
C THR A 17 8.91 8.34 3.08
N LEU A 18 8.41 7.57 2.11
CA LEU A 18 9.13 6.45 1.51
C LEU A 18 10.48 6.89 0.88
N PRO A 19 10.58 7.98 0.09
CA PRO A 19 11.86 8.43 -0.46
C PRO A 19 12.93 8.71 0.61
N SER A 20 12.51 9.24 1.77
CA SER A 20 13.37 9.58 2.90
C SER A 20 13.86 8.31 3.62
N ILE A 21 12.99 7.32 3.79
CA ILE A 21 13.31 6.02 4.38
C ILE A 21 14.33 5.26 3.52
N VAL A 22 14.13 5.28 2.20
CA VAL A 22 14.99 4.57 1.27
C VAL A 22 16.23 5.41 0.88
N LYS A 23 16.38 6.63 1.42
CA LYS A 23 17.52 7.54 1.18
C LYS A 23 17.79 7.76 -0.31
N GLY A 24 16.73 7.92 -1.10
CA GLY A 24 16.81 8.10 -2.55
C GLY A 24 17.32 6.88 -3.32
N LYS A 25 17.66 5.77 -2.65
CA LYS A 25 17.77 4.49 -3.36
C LYS A 25 16.35 4.11 -3.77
N ARG A 26 16.19 3.57 -4.97
CA ARG A 26 14.99 2.78 -5.23
C ARG A 26 15.17 1.48 -4.47
N LEU A 27 14.12 1.02 -3.78
CA LEU A 27 14.16 -0.27 -3.10
C LEU A 27 14.50 -1.41 -4.07
N ARG A 28 14.33 -1.18 -5.38
CA ARG A 28 14.81 -2.07 -6.46
C ARG A 28 15.50 -1.31 -7.60
N SER A 29 16.59 -1.88 -8.12
CA SER A 29 17.07 -1.65 -9.49
C SER A 29 16.27 -2.53 -10.46
N HIS A 30 14.99 -2.25 -10.65
CA HIS A 30 14.18 -3.15 -11.47
C HIS A 30 14.42 -2.91 -12.97
N ARG A 31 14.87 -3.95 -13.68
CA ARG A 31 15.03 -3.96 -15.14
C ARG A 31 13.69 -3.70 -15.88
N HIS A 32 12.55 -3.87 -15.22
CA HIS A 32 11.21 -3.54 -15.72
C HIS A 32 10.45 -2.80 -14.61
N ARG A 33 9.80 -1.68 -14.92
CA ARG A 33 9.00 -0.94 -13.94
C ARG A 33 7.77 -1.76 -13.55
N PRO A 34 7.53 -2.03 -12.25
CA PRO A 34 6.27 -2.62 -11.82
C PRO A 34 5.10 -1.71 -12.21
N LYS A 35 3.92 -2.32 -12.47
CA LYS A 35 2.73 -1.54 -12.84
C LYS A 35 2.16 -0.73 -11.67
N LEU A 36 2.38 -1.19 -10.43
CA LEU A 36 2.02 -0.46 -9.22
C LEU A 36 3.27 0.18 -8.62
N ALA A 37 3.12 1.40 -8.11
CA ALA A 37 4.12 2.05 -7.30
C ALA A 37 4.25 1.35 -5.94
N GLU A 38 5.41 1.52 -5.31
CA GLU A 38 5.71 0.92 -4.01
C GLU A 38 4.78 1.51 -2.94
N SER A 39 4.50 2.82 -3.00
CA SER A 39 3.54 3.52 -2.14
C SER A 39 2.10 3.01 -2.27
N GLU A 40 1.64 2.68 -3.49
CA GLU A 40 0.30 2.10 -3.71
C GLU A 40 0.14 0.75 -3.00
N VAL A 41 1.12 -0.15 -3.16
CA VAL A 41 1.09 -1.48 -2.55
C VAL A 41 1.14 -1.38 -1.02
N ILE A 42 1.99 -0.51 -0.49
CA ILE A 42 2.12 -0.28 0.96
C ILE A 42 0.83 0.31 1.55
N THR A 43 0.18 1.24 0.85
CA THR A 43 -1.08 1.84 1.31
C THR A 43 -2.17 0.78 1.46
N MET A 44 -2.28 -0.14 0.49
CA MET A 44 -3.27 -1.21 0.55
C MET A 44 -3.05 -2.14 1.76
N GLU A 45 -1.80 -2.49 2.06
CA GLU A 45 -1.43 -3.33 3.22
C GLU A 45 -1.67 -2.61 4.56
N VAL A 46 -1.37 -1.31 4.65
CA VAL A 46 -1.59 -0.53 5.89
C VAL A 46 -3.08 -0.42 6.21
N VAL A 47 -3.89 -0.11 5.21
CA VAL A 47 -5.34 0.00 5.38
C VAL A 47 -5.97 -1.38 5.59
N GLU A 48 -5.41 -2.45 5.02
CA GLU A 48 -5.81 -3.83 5.37
C GLU A 48 -5.59 -4.14 6.85
N ALA A 49 -4.41 -3.81 7.38
CA ALA A 49 -4.08 -4.01 8.78
C ALA A 49 -5.04 -3.25 9.70
N TYR A 50 -5.51 -2.07 9.28
CA TYR A 50 -6.55 -1.32 9.99
C TYR A 50 -7.92 -2.02 9.95
N LEU A 51 -8.29 -2.57 8.81
CA LEU A 51 -9.57 -3.26 8.63
C LEU A 51 -9.60 -4.67 9.26
N LEU A 52 -8.46 -5.16 9.79
CA LEU A 52 -8.29 -6.51 10.35
C LEU A 52 -8.67 -7.64 9.35
N ILE A 53 -8.64 -7.34 8.05
CA ILE A 53 -8.96 -8.31 7.00
C ILE A 53 -7.65 -9.03 6.69
N SER A 54 -7.40 -10.23 7.23
CA SER A 54 -6.13 -10.94 6.96
C SER A 54 -6.29 -12.01 5.88
N GLN A 55 -6.62 -11.61 4.64
CA GLN A 55 -6.61 -12.53 3.49
C GLN A 55 -6.25 -11.79 2.19
N ASP A 56 -5.01 -11.97 1.71
CA ASP A 56 -4.46 -11.36 0.49
C ASP A 56 -5.38 -11.49 -0.75
N ARG A 57 -6.16 -12.58 -0.84
CA ARG A 57 -7.12 -12.79 -1.93
C ARG A 57 -8.32 -11.85 -1.81
N ALA A 58 -8.91 -11.77 -0.62
CA ALA A 58 -10.05 -10.91 -0.35
C ALA A 58 -9.63 -9.44 -0.52
N LEU A 59 -8.40 -9.11 -0.13
CA LEU A 59 -7.84 -7.77 -0.29
C LEU A 59 -7.79 -7.33 -1.76
N TYR A 60 -7.12 -8.12 -2.60
CA TYR A 60 -6.98 -7.79 -4.02
C TYR A 60 -8.36 -7.63 -4.69
N GLU A 61 -9.31 -8.52 -4.39
CA GLU A 61 -10.66 -8.47 -4.94
C GLU A 61 -11.45 -7.26 -4.41
N TYR A 62 -11.31 -6.92 -3.12
CA TYR A 62 -11.95 -5.78 -2.49
C TYR A 62 -11.45 -4.44 -3.07
N TYR A 63 -10.14 -4.24 -3.12
CA TYR A 63 -9.55 -3.02 -3.70
C TYR A 63 -9.86 -2.89 -5.20
N ARG A 64 -9.83 -3.99 -5.94
CA ARG A 64 -10.18 -3.96 -7.36
C ARG A 64 -11.66 -3.63 -7.59
N ARG A 65 -12.55 -4.03 -6.67
CA ARG A 65 -14.00 -3.78 -6.80
C ARG A 65 -14.40 -2.38 -6.33
N HIS A 66 -13.82 -1.91 -5.23
CA HIS A 66 -14.25 -0.68 -4.55
C HIS A 66 -13.33 0.51 -4.83
N TYR A 67 -12.04 0.27 -5.06
CA TYR A 67 -11.00 1.32 -5.11
C TYR A 67 -10.14 1.29 -6.37
N ALA A 68 -10.60 0.64 -7.44
CA ALA A 68 -9.90 0.65 -8.73
C ALA A 68 -9.75 2.06 -9.32
N HIS A 69 -10.58 3.02 -8.91
CA HIS A 69 -10.45 4.43 -9.30
C HIS A 69 -9.26 5.13 -8.62
N PHE A 70 -8.93 4.73 -7.39
CA PHE A 70 -7.70 5.18 -6.71
C PHE A 70 -6.46 4.45 -7.22
N PHE A 71 -6.60 3.19 -7.62
CA PHE A 71 -5.49 2.34 -8.05
C PHE A 71 -5.74 1.74 -9.46
N PRO A 72 -5.74 2.56 -10.53
CA PRO A 72 -6.12 2.11 -11.86
C PRO A 72 -5.24 0.98 -12.41
N ALA A 73 -3.95 0.96 -12.04
CA ALA A 73 -3.02 -0.08 -12.43
C ALA A 73 -3.34 -1.45 -11.81
N LEU A 74 -4.08 -1.48 -10.69
CA LEU A 74 -4.54 -2.72 -10.04
C LEU A 74 -5.47 -3.53 -10.96
N SER A 75 -6.28 -2.85 -11.77
CA SER A 75 -7.21 -3.49 -12.73
C SER A 75 -6.49 -4.25 -13.86
N GLN A 76 -5.25 -3.85 -14.16
CA GLN A 76 -4.42 -4.40 -15.23
C GLN A 76 -3.35 -5.38 -14.73
N LEU A 77 -3.29 -5.60 -13.42
CA LEU A 77 -2.34 -6.46 -12.76
C LEU A 77 -2.99 -7.82 -12.49
N HIS A 78 -2.20 -8.89 -12.50
CA HIS A 78 -2.69 -10.19 -12.03
C HIS A 78 -2.47 -10.32 -10.52
N ARG A 79 -3.38 -11.00 -9.80
CA ARG A 79 -3.31 -11.21 -8.34
C ARG A 79 -1.95 -11.72 -7.88
N SER A 80 -1.36 -12.70 -8.58
CA SER A 80 -0.04 -13.26 -8.20
C SER A 80 1.11 -12.26 -8.35
N SER A 81 0.96 -11.23 -9.19
CA SER A 81 1.92 -10.12 -9.27
C SER A 81 1.71 -9.11 -8.14
N PHE A 82 0.49 -8.98 -7.62
CA PHE A 82 0.20 -8.16 -6.44
C PHE A 82 0.79 -8.82 -5.19
N VAL A 83 0.43 -10.07 -4.92
CA VAL A 83 0.93 -10.83 -3.75
C VAL A 83 2.46 -10.90 -3.74
N ARG A 84 3.09 -11.04 -4.91
CA ARG A 84 4.56 -11.03 -5.01
C ARG A 84 5.18 -9.66 -4.74
N GLN A 85 4.50 -8.58 -5.09
CA GLN A 85 4.94 -7.24 -4.72
C GLN A 85 4.78 -7.08 -3.20
N ALA A 86 3.60 -7.34 -2.66
CA ALA A 86 3.30 -7.30 -1.23
C ALA A 86 4.27 -8.13 -0.36
N ALA A 87 4.52 -9.39 -0.72
CA ALA A 87 5.42 -10.28 0.03
C ALA A 87 6.87 -9.77 0.09
N ASN A 88 7.33 -9.06 -0.96
CA ASN A 88 8.68 -8.51 -1.01
C ASN A 88 8.84 -7.25 -0.13
N TRP A 89 7.75 -6.68 0.38
CA TRP A 89 7.75 -5.50 1.24
C TRP A 89 7.70 -5.83 2.74
N TRP A 90 7.85 -7.11 3.12
CA TRP A 90 7.88 -7.53 4.51
C TRP A 90 8.87 -6.70 5.37
N ALA A 91 10.04 -6.36 4.83
CA ALA A 91 11.05 -5.57 5.53
C ALA A 91 10.60 -4.14 5.88
N LEU A 92 9.55 -3.61 5.24
CA LEU A 92 8.94 -2.32 5.54
C LEU A 92 7.69 -2.42 6.41
N LYS A 93 7.17 -3.64 6.67
CA LYS A 93 5.95 -3.83 7.47
C LYS A 93 6.07 -3.18 8.85
N GLU A 94 7.25 -3.23 9.47
CA GLU A 94 7.50 -2.63 10.78
C GLU A 94 7.43 -1.09 10.76
N LEU A 95 7.96 -0.45 9.72
CA LEU A 95 7.88 1.00 9.48
C LEU A 95 6.47 1.45 9.11
N CYS A 96 5.78 0.66 8.29
CA CYS A 96 4.41 0.92 7.89
C CYS A 96 3.44 0.76 9.07
N TRP A 97 3.74 -0.14 10.01
CA TRP A 97 3.01 -0.28 11.26
C TRP A 97 3.08 1.00 12.09
N LEU A 98 4.27 1.59 12.23
CA LEU A 98 4.48 2.82 12.98
C LEU A 98 3.80 4.05 12.32
N LEU A 99 3.90 4.18 10.99
CA LEU A 99 3.29 5.29 10.23
C LEU A 99 1.76 5.17 10.12
N GLY A 100 1.25 3.94 9.94
CA GLY A 100 -0.18 3.67 9.97
C GLY A 100 -0.78 4.04 11.33
N LEU A 101 -0.10 3.67 12.42
CA LEU A 101 -0.53 4.04 13.77
C LEU A 101 -0.62 5.55 14.02
N SER A 102 0.23 6.37 13.41
CA SER A 102 0.12 7.83 13.57
C SER A 102 -1.11 8.40 12.88
N VAL A 103 -1.40 7.99 11.63
CA VAL A 103 -2.58 8.47 10.89
C VAL A 103 -3.86 7.97 11.54
N LEU A 104 -3.86 6.72 12.00
CA LEU A 104 -5.02 6.08 12.61
C LEU A 104 -5.30 6.60 14.03
N LYS A 105 -4.29 7.09 14.75
CA LYS A 105 -4.47 7.79 16.03
C LYS A 105 -5.13 9.16 15.86
N GLU A 106 -4.90 9.85 14.75
CA GLU A 106 -5.56 11.13 14.47
C GLU A 106 -6.99 10.96 13.90
N ALA A 107 -7.30 9.76 13.38
CA ALA A 107 -8.62 9.43 12.84
C ALA A 107 -9.64 8.94 13.89
N LEU A 108 -9.19 8.57 15.10
CA LEU A 108 -9.98 8.13 16.27
C LEU A 108 -10.18 9.27 17.27
#